data_AF-A0A7W4FYN8-F1
#
_entry.id   AF-A0A7W4FYN8-F1
#
_cell.length_a   1.000
_cell.length_b   1.000
_cell.length_c   1.000
_cell.angle_alpha   90.00
_cell.angle_beta   90.00
_cell.angle_gamma   90.00
#
_symmetry.space_group_name_H-M   'P 1'
#
loop_
_entity.id
_entity.type
_entity.pdbx_description
1 polymer ?
#
loop_
_entity_poly.entity_id
_entity_poly.type
_entity_poly.pdbx_seq_one_letter_code
_entity_poly.pdbx_strand_id
1 'polypeptide(L)' 'MNTETTPQVEYVTIDEDHFEQRIDNFLLTKLKGVPKSMIYRIVRKGEVRVNKKRIKPEYKLQIGDIVRVPP' A
#
# COMPACT_ATOMS: atom_id res chain seq x y z
N MET A 1 -11.89 -27.51 10.76
CA MET A 1 -11.26 -26.39 11.49
C MET A 1 -11.20 -25.22 10.54
N ASN A 2 -12.13 -24.28 10.66
CA ASN A 2 -12.17 -23.09 9.81
C ASN A 2 -11.20 -22.08 10.39
N THR A 3 -10.01 -21.96 9.81
CA THR A 3 -9.12 -20.85 10.13
C THR A 3 -9.70 -19.61 9.46
N GLU A 4 -10.51 -18.86 10.20
CA GLU A 4 -10.91 -17.51 9.83
C GLU A 4 -9.65 -16.63 9.84
N THR A 5 -8.93 -16.59 8.73
CA THR A 5 -7.83 -15.66 8.52
C THR A 5 -8.46 -14.28 8.42
N THR A 6 -8.55 -13.58 9.56
CA THR A 6 -9.05 -12.22 9.58
C THR A 6 -8.15 -11.41 8.64
N PRO A 7 -8.73 -10.69 7.66
CA PRO A 7 -7.94 -9.85 6.76
C PRO A 7 -7.20 -8.79 7.62
N GLN A 8 -5.93 -9.01 7.95
CA GLN A 8 -5.19 -8.16 8.86
C GLN A 8 -4.49 -7.06 8.08
N VAL A 9 -4.80 -5.81 8.45
CA VAL A 9 -4.16 -4.62 7.91
C VAL A 9 -2.67 -4.65 8.23
N GLU A 10 -1.81 -4.47 7.23
CA GLU A 10 -0.36 -4.38 7.39
C GLU A 10 0.09 -2.91 7.43
N TYR A 11 1.10 -2.61 8.25
CA TYR A 11 1.78 -1.33 8.26
C TYR A 11 3.23 -1.54 7.84
N VAL A 12 3.62 -0.94 6.72
CA VAL A 12 4.98 -1.05 6.16
C VAL A 12 5.69 0.28 6.36
N THR A 13 6.89 0.24 6.92
CA THR A 13 7.77 1.41 7.02
C THR A 13 8.68 1.44 5.79
N ILE A 14 8.78 2.60 5.14
CA ILE A 14 9.60 2.78 3.94
C ILE A 14 11.06 3.01 4.33
N ASP A 15 11.94 2.23 3.71
CA ASP A 15 13.39 2.30 3.81
C ASP A 15 14.00 2.87 2.51
N GLU A 16 15.33 2.80 2.39
CA GLU A 16 16.08 3.31 1.25
C GLU A 16 15.73 2.57 -0.07
N ASP A 17 15.40 1.28 0.00
CA ASP A 17 15.07 0.45 -1.17
C ASP A 17 13.82 0.94 -1.91
N HIS A 18 12.91 1.60 -1.18
CA HIS A 18 11.63 2.09 -1.67
C HIS A 18 11.58 3.62 -1.74
N PHE A 19 12.68 4.32 -1.47
CA PHE A 19 12.74 5.78 -1.51
C PHE A 19 12.45 6.32 -2.91
N GLU A 20 11.68 7.41 -2.98
CA GLU A 20 11.17 8.03 -4.22
C GLU A 20 10.31 7.13 -5.12
N GLN A 21 10.07 5.87 -4.73
CA GLN A 21 9.20 4.98 -5.47
C GLN A 21 7.76 5.50 -5.39
N ARG A 22 7.04 5.45 -6.51
CA ARG A 22 5.61 5.74 -6.50
C ARG A 22 4.87 4.67 -5.72
N ILE A 23 3.89 5.10 -4.92
CA ILE A 23 3.05 4.21 -4.12
C ILE A 23 2.34 3.14 -4.96
N ASP A 24 1.93 3.44 -6.19
CA ASP A 24 1.28 2.45 -7.07
C ASP A 24 2.25 1.33 -7.47
N ASN A 25 3.49 1.67 -7.80
CA ASN A 25 4.55 0.71 -8.08
C ASN A 25 4.95 -0.11 -6.84
N PHE A 26 5.04 0.55 -5.68
CA PHE A 26 5.25 -0.12 -4.40
C PHE A 26 4.14 -1.16 -4.13
N LEU A 27 2.89 -0.78 -4.32
CA LEU A 27 1.76 -1.69 -4.10
C LEU A 27 1.71 -2.81 -5.14
N LEU A 28 2.08 -2.56 -6.40
CA LEU A 28 2.16 -3.60 -7.43
C LEU A 28 3.20 -4.67 -7.10
N THR A 29 4.33 -4.27 -6.51
CA THR A 29 5.40 -5.19 -6.12
C THR A 29 5.08 -5.94 -4.82
N LYS A 30 4.45 -5.25 -3.85
CA LYS A 30 3.99 -5.84 -2.58
C LYS A 30 2.80 -6.79 -2.77
N LEU A 31 1.78 -6.37 -3.53
CA LEU A 31 0.55 -7.11 -3.78
C LEU A 31 0.65 -7.91 -5.09
N LYS A 32 1.52 -8.91 -5.11
CA LYS A 32 1.78 -9.74 -6.30
C LYS A 32 0.49 -10.38 -6.81
N GLY A 33 0.27 -10.31 -8.13
CA GLY A 33 -0.90 -10.87 -8.80
C GLY A 33 -2.15 -9.97 -8.79
N VAL A 34 -2.11 -8.84 -8.09
CA VAL A 34 -3.21 -7.88 -8.08
C VAL A 34 -3.19 -7.03 -9.37
N PRO A 35 -4.32 -6.94 -10.11
CA PRO A 35 -4.40 -6.09 -11.30
C PRO A 35 -4.21 -4.61 -10.98
N LYS A 36 -3.54 -3.89 -11.87
CA LYS A 36 -3.30 -2.44 -11.74
C LYS A 36 -4.58 -1.66 -11.46
N SER A 37 -5.69 -1.96 -12.15
CA SER A 37 -6.99 -1.31 -11.91
C SER A 37 -7.49 -1.45 -10.46
N MET A 38 -7.22 -2.59 -9.83
CA MET A 38 -7.57 -2.86 -8.43
C MET A 38 -6.72 -1.99 -7.49
N ILE A 39 -5.41 -1.87 -7.75
CA ILE A 39 -4.51 -0.97 -7.01
C ILE A 39 -5.02 0.48 -7.05
N TYR A 40 -5.35 1.00 -8.24
CA TYR A 40 -5.91 2.35 -8.35
C TYR A 40 -7.22 2.49 -7.57
N ARG A 41 -8.07 1.45 -7.58
CA ARG A 41 -9.35 1.46 -6.86
C ARG A 41 -9.13 1.54 -5.34
N ILE A 42 -8.26 0.73 -4.75
CA ILE A 42 -8.02 0.73 -3.28
C ILE A 42 -7.34 2.03 -2.82
N VAL A 43 -6.43 2.58 -3.62
CA VAL A 43 -5.79 3.88 -3.33
C VAL A 43 -6.84 4.99 -3.41
N ARG A 44 -7.65 5.02 -4.48
CA ARG A 44 -8.71 6.03 -4.63
C ARG A 44 -9.80 5.89 -3.58
N LYS A 45 -10.17 4.70 -3.13
CA LYS A 45 -11.12 4.52 -2.01
C LYS A 45 -10.54 4.93 -0.66
N GLY A 46 -9.22 5.14 -0.56
CA GLY A 46 -8.56 5.50 0.69
C GLY A 46 -8.34 4.30 1.62
N GLU A 47 -8.38 3.08 1.07
CA GLU A 47 -8.01 1.86 1.76
C GLU A 47 -6.49 1.80 1.98
N VAL A 48 -5.70 2.32 1.04
CA VAL A 48 -4.27 2.58 1.26
C VAL A 48 -4.08 4.00 1.81
N ARG A 49 -3.26 4.12 2.86
CA ARG A 49 -2.92 5.40 3.48
C ARG A 49 -1.43 5.49 3.76
N VAL A 50 -0.88 6.69 3.65
CA VAL A 50 0.49 6.98 4.08
C VAL A 50 0.41 7.97 5.23
N ASN A 51 1.06 7.67 6.35
CA ASN A 51 1.04 8.51 7.55
C ASN A 51 -0.39 8.90 7.98
N LYS A 52 -1.31 7.93 7.92
CA LYS A 52 -2.76 8.07 8.21
C LYS A 52 -3.54 8.98 7.22
N LYS A 53 -2.90 9.53 6.19
CA LYS A 53 -3.50 10.40 5.18
C LYS A 53 -3.86 9.66 3.90
N ARG A 54 -4.89 10.14 3.20
CA ARG A 54 -5.22 9.70 1.83
C ARG A 54 -4.23 10.35 0.87
N ILE A 55 -3.82 9.57 -0.12
CA ILE A 55 -2.75 9.92 -1.07
C ILE A 55 -3.21 9.63 -2.49
N LYS A 56 -2.56 10.27 -3.46
CA LYS A 56 -2.76 9.98 -4.87
C LYS A 56 -1.84 8.83 -5.30
N PRO A 57 -2.20 8.05 -6.34
CA PRO A 57 -1.34 6.98 -6.87
C PRO A 57 0.05 7.45 -7.32
N GLU A 58 0.20 8.74 -7.63
CA GLU A 58 1.48 9.35 -8.04
C GLU A 58 2.37 9.74 -6.85
N TYR A 59 1.92 9.55 -5.61
CA TYR A 59 2.69 9.88 -4.42
C TYR A 59 4.02 9.13 -4.40
N LYS A 60 5.12 9.88 -4.26
CA LYS A 60 6.47 9.34 -4.09
C LYS A 60 6.74 9.11 -2.61
N LEU A 61 7.08 7.87 -2.26
CA LEU A 61 7.40 7.46 -0.91
C LEU A 61 8.68 8.15 -0.40
N GLN A 62 8.66 8.53 0.87
CA GLN A 62 9.79 9.11 1.59
C GLN A 62 10.29 8.11 2.65
N ILE A 63 11.58 8.13 2.96
CA ILE A 63 12.15 7.29 4.02
C ILE A 63 11.43 7.62 5.34
N GLY A 64 11.02 6.57 6.06
CA GLY A 64 10.27 6.67 7.31
C GLY A 64 8.75 6.82 7.12
N ASP A 65 8.24 6.89 5.89
CA ASP A 65 6.80 6.83 5.65
C ASP A 65 6.20 5.53 6.18
N ILE A 66 5.03 5.61 6.78
CA ILE A 66 4.26 4.45 7.22
C ILE A 66 3.07 4.23 6.29
N VAL A 67 3.13 3.17 5.49
CA VAL A 67 2.10 2.76 4.54
C VAL A 67 1.17 1.73 5.17
N ARG A 68 -0.12 2.07 5.27
CA ARG A 68 -1.19 1.12 5.61
C ARG A 68 -1.63 0.38 4.35
N VAL A 69 -1.46 -0.93 4.32
CA VAL A 69 -1.86 -1.81 3.22
C VAL A 69 -3.08 -2.62 3.66
N PRO A 70 -4.20 -2.61 2.90
CA PRO A 70 -5.33 -3.45 3.19
C PRO A 70 -4.98 -4.93 2.93
N PRO A 71 -5.68 -5.84 3.61
CA PRO A 71 -5.47 -7.28 3.46
C PRO A 71 -5.95 -7.84 2.11
#